data_AF-A0A537DDQ8-F1
#
_entry.id   AF-A0A537DDQ8-F1
#
_cell.length_a   1.000
_cell.length_b   1.000
_cell.length_c   1.000
_cell.angle_alpha   90.00
_cell.angle_beta   90.00
_cell.angle_gamma   90.00
#
_symmetry.space_group_name_H-M   'P 1'
#
loop_
_entity.id
_entity.type
_entity.pdbx_description
1 polymer ?
#
loop_
_entity_poly.entity_id
_entity_poly.type
_entity_poly.pdbx_seq_one_letter_code
_entity_poly.pdbx_strand_id
1 'polypeptide(L)'
;MIQEQSRPITRQKIHELWSRIIRTTRFDKDTFRELKEDRSATGQAVAVLLLVGLSYGLGYSIFTGIQKSILSLDYVISQTLANMIITDFAVFVWSATVFLVGTKLFQGKTGYWELARPLFFSTAPGILFVLIAIPIWPLIVAAAVVASAWI
;
A
#
# COMPACT_ATOMS: atom_id res chain seq x y z
N MET A 1 -9.77 6.66 -34.68
CA MET A 1 -8.69 6.18 -33.80
C MET A 1 -8.49 7.23 -32.72
N ILE A 2 -9.04 7.03 -31.52
CA ILE A 2 -8.95 7.99 -30.42
C ILE A 2 -7.54 7.84 -29.85
N GLN A 3 -6.70 8.83 -30.08
CA GLN A 3 -5.42 8.97 -29.41
C GLN A 3 -5.70 9.19 -27.92
N GLU A 4 -5.48 8.16 -27.12
CA GLU A 4 -5.45 8.26 -25.67
C GLU A 4 -4.26 9.12 -25.28
N GLN A 5 -4.51 10.42 -25.17
CA GLN A 5 -3.54 11.43 -24.79
C GLN A 5 -3.13 11.16 -23.35
N SER A 6 -1.99 10.51 -23.17
CA SER A 6 -1.32 10.30 -21.89
C SER A 6 -1.04 11.67 -21.26
N ARG A 7 -1.99 12.15 -20.44
CA ARG A 7 -1.84 13.42 -19.72
C ARG A 7 -0.62 13.29 -18.79
N PRO A 8 0.32 14.24 -18.83
CA PRO A 8 1.45 14.23 -17.90
C PRO A 8 0.94 14.15 -16.45
N ILE A 9 1.75 13.57 -15.56
CA ILE A 9 1.47 13.62 -14.12
C ILE A 9 1.57 15.09 -13.70
N THR A 10 0.45 15.80 -13.76
CA THR A 10 0.38 17.20 -13.34
C THR A 10 0.62 17.30 -11.85
N ARG A 11 1.33 18.34 -11.40
CA ARG A 11 1.55 18.67 -9.98
C ARG A 11 0.27 18.55 -9.12
N GLN A 12 -0.87 18.91 -9.70
CA GLN A 12 -2.19 18.77 -9.08
C GLN A 12 -2.53 17.32 -8.69
N LYS A 13 -2.28 16.33 -9.54
CA LYS A 13 -2.56 14.92 -9.25
C LYS A 13 -1.71 14.37 -8.11
N ILE A 14 -0.46 14.82 -8.01
CA ILE A 14 0.45 14.44 -6.91
C ILE A 14 -0.04 15.05 -5.60
N HIS A 15 -0.44 16.33 -5.62
CA HIS A 15 -1.02 16.99 -4.45
C HIS A 15 -2.31 16.31 -3.97
N GLU A 16 -3.16 15.88 -4.91
CA GLU A 16 -4.39 15.14 -4.61
C GLU A 16 -4.11 13.75 -4.02
N LEU A 17 -3.17 12.99 -4.61
CA LEU A 17 -2.73 11.71 -4.05
C LEU A 17 -2.23 11.88 -2.61
N TRP A 18 -1.37 12.88 -2.38
CA TRP A 18 -0.79 13.13 -1.07
C TRP A 18 -1.83 13.58 -0.04
N SER A 19 -2.78 14.42 -0.44
CA SER A 19 -3.87 14.85 0.44
C SER A 19 -4.77 13.67 0.84
N ARG A 20 -5.09 12.78 -0.11
CA ARG A 20 -5.85 11.55 0.15
C ARG A 20 -5.12 10.60 1.08
N ILE A 21 -3.80 10.43 0.91
CA ILE A 21 -2.96 9.64 1.84
C ILE A 21 -3.07 10.20 3.26
N ILE A 22 -2.81 11.50 3.46
CA ILE A 22 -2.83 12.11 4.80
C ILE A 22 -4.21 12.02 5.45
N ARG A 23 -5.27 12.26 4.68
CA ARG A 23 -6.63 12.19 5.23
C ARG A 23 -7.03 10.75 5.57
N THR A 24 -6.65 9.78 4.74
CA THR A 24 -6.92 8.36 5.01
C THR A 24 -6.19 7.87 6.26
N THR A 25 -4.92 8.25 6.45
CA THR A 25 -4.16 7.90 7.67
C THR A 25 -4.72 8.56 8.94
N ARG A 26 -5.46 9.66 8.80
CA ARG A 26 -6.20 10.32 9.88
C ARG A 26 -7.63 9.79 10.07
N PHE A 27 -7.99 8.69 9.41
CA PHE A 27 -9.33 8.10 9.46
C PHE A 27 -10.46 9.07 9.05
N ASP A 28 -10.19 9.97 8.10
CA ASP A 28 -11.19 10.90 7.57
C ASP A 28 -12.28 10.14 6.78
N LYS A 29 -13.49 10.09 7.37
CA LYS A 29 -14.63 9.35 6.82
C LYS A 29 -15.05 9.82 5.43
N ASP A 30 -14.92 11.10 5.13
CA ASP A 30 -15.34 11.65 3.84
C ASP A 30 -14.36 11.26 2.74
N THR A 31 -13.08 11.09 3.08
CA THR A 31 -12.08 10.54 2.14
C THR A 31 -12.41 9.10 1.76
N PHE A 32 -12.81 8.26 2.71
CA PHE A 32 -13.20 6.88 2.38
C PHE A 32 -14.41 6.82 1.44
N ARG A 33 -15.36 7.75 1.59
CA ARG A 33 -16.51 7.87 0.66
C ARG A 33 -16.10 8.38 -0.71
N GLU A 34 -15.28 9.43 -0.73
CA GLU A 34 -14.70 9.99 -1.96
C GLU A 34 -13.98 8.90 -2.75
N LEU A 35 -13.11 8.12 -2.10
CA LEU A 35 -12.36 7.02 -2.72
C LEU A 35 -13.26 5.88 -3.20
N LYS A 36 -14.38 5.64 -2.53
CA LYS A 36 -15.37 4.65 -2.94
C LYS A 36 -16.05 5.07 -4.26
N GLU A 37 -16.36 6.35 -4.41
CA GLU A 37 -17.15 6.88 -5.52
C GLU A 37 -16.26 7.29 -6.72
N ASP A 38 -15.07 7.82 -6.47
CA ASP A 38 -14.18 8.32 -7.52
C ASP A 38 -13.42 7.21 -8.24
N ARG A 39 -13.90 6.84 -9.44
CA ARG A 39 -13.27 5.82 -10.29
C ARG A 39 -11.87 6.22 -10.78
N SER A 40 -11.58 7.52 -10.86
CA SER A 40 -10.25 8.01 -11.28
C SER A 40 -9.17 7.73 -10.23
N ALA A 41 -9.56 7.51 -8.97
CA ALA A 41 -8.67 7.13 -7.87
C ALA A 41 -8.11 5.71 -7.98
N THR A 42 -8.59 4.87 -8.90
CA THR A 42 -8.16 3.46 -9.01
C THR A 42 -6.66 3.33 -9.24
N GLY A 43 -6.10 4.12 -10.16
CA GLY A 43 -4.65 4.14 -10.40
C GLY A 43 -3.86 4.66 -9.21
N GLN A 44 -4.41 5.64 -8.48
CA GLN A 44 -3.79 6.15 -7.25
C GLN A 44 -3.77 5.08 -6.16
N ALA A 45 -4.86 4.35 -5.97
CA ALA A 45 -4.99 3.29 -4.97
C ALA A 45 -3.99 2.14 -5.22
N VAL A 46 -3.85 1.69 -6.47
CA VAL A 46 -2.85 0.69 -6.85
C VAL A 46 -1.43 1.24 -6.65
N ALA A 47 -1.18 2.51 -6.98
CA ALA A 47 0.13 3.12 -6.73
C ALA A 47 0.49 3.18 -5.25
N VAL A 48 -0.47 3.46 -4.35
CA VAL A 48 -0.27 3.41 -2.90
C VAL A 48 0.09 1.99 -2.46
N LEU A 49 -0.64 0.98 -2.94
CA LEU A 49 -0.35 -0.42 -2.65
C LEU A 49 1.10 -0.79 -3.03
N LEU A 50 1.46 -0.55 -4.29
CA LEU A 50 2.81 -0.85 -4.80
C LEU A 50 3.90 -0.10 -4.04
N LEU A 51 3.64 1.16 -3.65
CA LEU A 51 4.59 1.95 -2.87
C LEU A 51 4.81 1.35 -1.48
N VAL A 52 3.76 0.84 -0.84
CA VAL A 52 3.83 0.18 0.46
C VAL A 52 4.58 -1.15 0.33
N GLY A 53 4.26 -1.98 -0.67
CA GLY A 53 5.00 -3.20 -0.96
C GLY A 53 6.49 -2.95 -1.21
N LEU A 54 6.81 -1.90 -1.96
CA LEU A 54 8.19 -1.49 -2.23
C LEU A 54 8.90 -1.02 -0.96
N SER A 55 8.25 -0.17 -0.14
CA SER A 55 8.78 0.30 1.14
C SER A 55 9.06 -0.87 2.09
N TYR A 56 8.13 -1.80 2.22
CA TYR A 56 8.30 -3.01 3.03
C TYR A 56 9.43 -3.88 2.49
N GLY A 57 9.41 -4.17 1.19
CA GLY A 57 10.41 -5.01 0.54
C GLY A 57 11.81 -4.46 0.71
N LEU A 58 12.00 -3.15 0.55
CA LEU A 58 13.29 -2.49 0.71
C LEU A 58 13.75 -2.50 2.17
N GLY A 59 12.87 -2.08 3.09
CA GLY A 59 13.16 -2.03 4.52
C GLY A 59 13.57 -3.40 5.07
N TYR A 60 12.78 -4.42 4.75
CA TYR A 60 13.00 -5.79 5.19
C TYR A 60 14.25 -6.44 4.55
N SER A 61 14.51 -6.17 3.26
CA SER A 61 15.70 -6.72 2.59
C SER A 61 17.00 -6.15 3.13
N ILE A 62 17.06 -4.83 3.41
CA ILE A 62 18.23 -4.23 4.04
C ILE A 62 18.43 -4.79 5.45
N PHE A 63 17.36 -4.83 6.26
CA PHE A 63 17.42 -5.34 7.62
C PHE A 63 17.93 -6.78 7.68
N THR A 64 17.34 -7.68 6.89
CA THR A 64 17.73 -9.09 6.86
C THR A 64 19.12 -9.31 6.25
N GLY A 65 19.51 -8.50 5.26
CA GLY A 65 20.84 -8.52 4.68
C GLY A 65 21.93 -8.12 5.68
N ILE A 66 21.69 -7.07 6.48
CA ILE A 66 22.58 -6.66 7.58
C ILE A 66 22.64 -7.76 8.65
N GLN A 67 21.50 -8.26 9.12
CA GLN A 67 21.42 -9.25 10.20
C GLN A 67 22.15 -10.56 9.83
N LYS A 68 22.08 -10.98 8.57
CA LYS A 68 22.71 -12.21 8.07
C LYS A 68 24.12 -11.99 7.51
N SER A 69 24.63 -10.75 7.50
CA SER A 69 25.93 -10.39 6.90
C SER A 69 26.07 -10.81 5.43
N ILE A 70 24.97 -10.76 4.67
CA ILE A 70 24.89 -11.10 3.24
C ILE A 70 24.48 -9.91 2.37
N LEU A 71 24.61 -8.69 2.91
CA LEU A 71 24.15 -7.48 2.23
C LEU A 71 24.97 -7.25 0.95
N SER A 72 24.32 -7.44 -0.19
CA SER A 72 24.82 -7.09 -1.52
C SER A 72 23.74 -6.36 -2.30
N LEU A 73 24.14 -5.62 -3.35
CA LEU A 73 23.18 -4.88 -4.17
C LEU A 73 22.20 -5.83 -4.89
N ASP A 74 22.71 -6.95 -5.39
CA ASP A 74 21.91 -8.00 -6.02
C ASP A 74 20.90 -8.63 -5.05
N TYR A 75 21.33 -8.87 -3.81
CA TYR A 75 20.44 -9.36 -2.75
C TYR A 75 19.32 -8.35 -2.45
N VAL A 76 19.65 -7.06 -2.28
CA VAL A 76 18.65 -6.03 -1.97
C VAL A 76 17.64 -5.91 -3.10
N ILE A 77 18.08 -5.86 -4.36
CA ILE A 77 17.16 -5.71 -5.51
C ILE A 77 16.25 -6.94 -5.64
N SER A 78 16.82 -8.15 -5.63
CA SER A 78 16.06 -9.39 -5.79
C SER A 78 15.04 -9.59 -4.68
N GLN A 79 15.47 -9.41 -3.42
CA GLN A 79 14.60 -9.58 -2.26
C GLN A 79 13.57 -8.47 -2.15
N THR A 80 13.89 -7.23 -2.52
CA THR A 80 12.92 -6.14 -2.51
C THR A 80 11.77 -6.44 -3.46
N LEU A 81 12.07 -6.86 -4.70
CA LEU A 81 11.05 -7.23 -5.67
C LEU A 81 10.24 -8.45 -5.23
N ALA A 82 10.91 -9.50 -4.73
CA ALA A 82 10.23 -10.70 -4.26
C ALA A 82 9.25 -10.38 -3.11
N ASN A 83 9.71 -9.63 -2.11
CA ASN A 83 8.88 -9.23 -0.97
C ASN A 83 7.75 -8.29 -1.37
N MET A 84 8.00 -7.33 -2.27
CA MET A 84 6.97 -6.43 -2.81
C MET A 84 5.86 -7.24 -3.48
N ILE A 85 6.21 -8.14 -4.41
CA ILE A 85 5.24 -8.97 -5.13
C ILE A 85 4.41 -9.82 -4.18
N ILE A 86 5.05 -10.49 -3.22
CA ILE A 86 4.35 -11.33 -2.24
C ILE A 86 3.39 -10.48 -1.38
N THR A 87 3.85 -9.32 -0.91
CA THR A 87 3.07 -8.44 -0.03
C THR A 87 1.87 -7.85 -0.75
N ASP A 88 2.08 -7.30 -1.95
CA ASP A 88 1.02 -6.69 -2.75
C ASP A 88 0.00 -7.73 -3.21
N PHE A 89 0.46 -8.92 -3.58
CA PHE A 89 -0.42 -10.03 -3.93
C PHE A 89 -1.24 -10.48 -2.72
N ALA A 90 -0.65 -10.58 -1.53
CA ALA A 90 -1.36 -10.93 -0.31
C ALA A 90 -2.46 -9.92 0.03
N VAL A 91 -2.18 -8.61 -0.06
CA VAL A 91 -3.18 -7.55 0.16
C VAL A 91 -4.26 -7.57 -0.93
N PHE A 92 -3.89 -7.85 -2.18
CA PHE A 92 -4.86 -7.98 -3.26
C PHE A 92 -5.82 -9.16 -3.01
N VAL A 93 -5.28 -10.34 -2.66
CA VAL A 93 -6.08 -11.51 -2.26
C VAL A 93 -6.95 -11.20 -1.05
N TRP A 94 -6.40 -10.53 -0.04
CA TRP A 94 -7.16 -10.10 1.13
C TRP A 94 -8.32 -9.18 0.76
N SER A 95 -8.13 -8.24 -0.15
CA SER A 95 -9.20 -7.35 -0.62
C SER A 95 -10.34 -8.11 -1.31
N ALA A 96 -10.02 -9.18 -2.06
CA ALA A 96 -11.01 -10.07 -2.64
C ALA A 96 -11.75 -10.86 -1.55
N THR A 97 -11.04 -11.36 -0.54
CA THR A 97 -11.66 -12.02 0.62
C THR A 97 -12.63 -11.08 1.34
N VAL A 98 -12.21 -9.85 1.65
CA VAL A 98 -13.07 -8.85 2.31
C VAL A 98 -14.28 -8.52 1.44
N PHE A 99 -14.12 -8.42 0.12
CA PHE A 99 -15.23 -8.23 -0.81
C PHE A 99 -16.21 -9.40 -0.79
N LEU A 100 -15.71 -10.65 -0.85
CA LEU A 100 -16.55 -11.84 -0.80
C LEU A 100 -17.29 -11.96 0.53
N VAL A 101 -16.61 -11.73 1.64
CA VAL A 101 -17.22 -11.73 2.98
C VAL A 101 -18.29 -10.64 3.07
N GLY A 102 -17.98 -9.41 2.68
CA GLY A 102 -18.92 -8.29 2.73
C GLY A 102 -20.17 -8.50 1.87
N THR A 103 -20.01 -9.07 0.66
CA THR A 103 -21.13 -9.24 -0.29
C THR A 103 -21.88 -10.56 -0.14
N LYS A 104 -21.21 -11.67 0.18
CA LYS A 104 -21.81 -13.00 0.27
C LYS A 104 -22.29 -13.33 1.68
N LEU A 105 -21.49 -13.00 2.70
CA LEU A 105 -21.85 -13.32 4.09
C LEU A 105 -22.77 -12.24 4.68
N PHE A 106 -22.41 -10.97 4.49
CA PHE A 106 -23.15 -9.84 5.06
C PHE A 106 -24.16 -9.19 4.10
N GLN A 107 -24.31 -9.72 2.88
CA GLN A 107 -25.25 -9.24 1.87
C GLN A 107 -25.08 -7.74 1.52
N GLY A 108 -23.86 -7.20 1.70
CA GLY A 108 -23.52 -5.82 1.39
C GLY A 108 -23.62 -5.50 -0.11
N LYS A 109 -24.07 -4.28 -0.43
CA LYS A 109 -24.17 -3.77 -1.81
C LYS A 109 -22.98 -2.85 -2.10
N THR A 110 -21.92 -3.41 -2.67
CA THR A 110 -20.74 -2.65 -3.11
C THR A 110 -20.09 -3.36 -4.29
N GLY A 111 -19.51 -2.60 -5.22
CA GLY A 111 -18.62 -3.15 -6.24
C GLY A 111 -17.24 -3.48 -5.67
N TYR A 112 -16.48 -4.35 -6.34
CA TYR A 112 -15.11 -4.70 -5.92
C TYR A 112 -14.23 -3.45 -5.80
N TRP A 113 -14.16 -2.64 -6.86
CA TRP A 113 -13.32 -1.44 -6.87
C TRP A 113 -13.80 -0.33 -5.92
N GLU A 114 -15.09 -0.32 -5.57
CA GLU A 114 -15.62 0.59 -4.55
C GLU A 114 -15.07 0.25 -3.16
N LEU A 115 -14.77 -1.03 -2.90
CA LEU A 115 -14.15 -1.50 -1.67
C LEU A 115 -12.62 -1.44 -1.73
N ALA A 116 -12.04 -1.90 -2.83
CA ALA A 116 -10.59 -2.02 -2.97
C ALA A 116 -9.85 -0.67 -2.97
N ARG A 117 -10.44 0.39 -3.57
CA ARG A 117 -9.83 1.73 -3.59
C ARG A 117 -9.56 2.28 -2.18
N PRO A 118 -10.58 2.44 -1.30
CA PRO A 118 -10.33 2.87 0.07
C PRO A 118 -9.47 1.88 0.88
N LEU A 119 -9.58 0.56 0.63
CA LEU A 119 -8.78 -0.46 1.30
C LEU A 119 -7.29 -0.32 0.95
N PHE A 120 -6.91 -0.13 -0.31
CA PHE A 120 -5.51 0.08 -0.69
C PHE A 120 -4.99 1.42 -0.18
N PHE A 121 -5.80 2.49 -0.17
CA PHE A 121 -5.38 3.74 0.46
C PHE A 121 -5.13 3.60 1.97
N SER A 122 -5.87 2.69 2.64
CA SER A 122 -5.65 2.42 4.06
C SER A 122 -4.26 1.84 4.36
N THR A 123 -3.60 1.23 3.37
CA THR A 123 -2.22 0.69 3.49
C THR A 123 -1.16 1.77 3.62
N ALA A 124 -1.49 3.04 3.37
CA ALA A 124 -0.55 4.14 3.32
C ALA A 124 0.38 4.30 4.54
N PRO A 125 0.01 4.02 5.81
CA PRO A 125 0.97 4.01 6.92
C PRO A 125 2.16 3.07 6.70
N GLY A 126 1.96 1.99 5.94
CA GLY A 126 3.00 1.02 5.58
C GLY A 126 4.12 1.58 4.71
N ILE A 127 3.99 2.79 4.16
CA ILE A 127 5.11 3.51 3.50
C ILE A 127 6.29 3.66 4.49
N LEU A 128 6.00 3.78 5.79
CA LEU A 128 7.00 3.88 6.85
C LEU A 128 7.79 2.59 7.08
N PHE A 129 7.39 1.45 6.51
CA PHE A 129 8.14 0.18 6.65
C PHE A 129 9.55 0.23 6.07
N VAL A 130 9.87 1.22 5.21
CA VAL A 130 11.25 1.47 4.78
C VAL A 130 12.19 1.72 5.98
N LEU A 131 11.67 2.27 7.09
CA LEU A 131 12.42 2.55 8.30
C LEU A 131 12.92 1.29 9.03
N ILE A 132 12.37 0.11 8.72
CA ILE A 132 12.86 -1.20 9.23
C ILE A 132 14.33 -1.42 8.86
N ALA A 133 14.81 -0.82 7.76
CA ALA A 133 16.21 -0.89 7.33
C ALA A 133 17.20 -0.38 8.38
N ILE A 134 16.76 0.51 9.27
CA ILE A 134 17.60 1.10 10.31
C ILE A 134 17.55 0.17 11.54
N PRO A 135 18.68 -0.47 11.92
CA PRO A 135 18.71 -1.49 12.97
C PRO A 135 18.70 -0.87 14.38
N ILE A 136 17.74 0.01 14.67
CA ILE A 136 17.55 0.65 15.97
C ILE A 136 16.37 -0.06 16.66
N TRP A 137 16.62 -0.61 17.86
CA TRP A 137 15.67 -1.47 18.57
C TRP A 137 14.28 -0.83 18.76
N PRO A 138 14.15 0.42 19.27
CA PRO A 138 12.85 1.10 19.34
C PRO A 138 12.10 1.20 18.01
N LEU A 139 12.81 1.40 16.90
CA LEU A 139 12.21 1.61 15.58
C LEU A 139 11.67 0.30 15.02
N ILE A 140 12.40 -0.80 15.21
CA ILE A 140 11.96 -2.14 14.83
C ILE A 140 10.69 -2.52 15.60
N VAL A 141 10.67 -2.29 16.93
CA VAL A 141 9.50 -2.56 17.76
C VAL A 141 8.32 -1.70 17.33
N ALA A 142 8.52 -0.40 17.09
CA ALA A 142 7.45 0.48 16.62
C ALA A 142 6.88 0.04 15.26
N ALA A 143 7.74 -0.32 14.30
CA ALA A 143 7.31 -0.83 13.01
C ALA A 143 6.55 -2.16 13.13
N ALA A 144 7.01 -3.06 14.01
CA ALA A 144 6.35 -4.33 14.27
C ALA A 144 4.97 -4.14 14.92
N VAL A 145 4.85 -3.21 15.89
CA VAL A 145 3.56 -2.88 16.51
C VAL A 145 2.60 -2.30 15.48
N VAL A 146 3.05 -1.35 14.66
CA VAL A 146 2.24 -0.79 13.58
C VAL A 146 1.80 -1.90 12.63
N ALA A 147 2.72 -2.77 12.17
CA ALA A 147 2.40 -3.89 11.31
C ALA A 147 1.39 -4.85 11.93
N SER A 148 1.51 -5.16 13.23
CA SER A 148 0.59 -6.06 13.95
C SER A 148 -0.81 -5.48 14.19
N ALA A 149 -0.94 -4.15 14.21
CA ALA A 149 -2.24 -3.49 14.25
C ALA A 149 -2.87 -3.38 12.85
N TRP A 150 -2.08 -3.66 11.80
CA TRP A 150 -2.42 -3.46 10.39
C TRP A 150 -2.68 -4.79 9.64
N ILE A 151 -2.17 -5.91 10.15
CA ILE A 151 -2.38 -7.31 9.72
C ILE A 151 -3.35 -8.00 10.68
#